data_AF-A0A6A3VJT7-F1
#
_entry.id   AF-A0A6A3VJT7-F1
#
_cell.length_a   1.000
_cell.length_b   1.000
_cell.length_c   1.000
_cell.angle_alpha   90.00
_cell.angle_beta   90.00
_cell.angle_gamma   90.00
#
_symmetry.space_group_name_H-M   'P 1'
#
loop_
_entity.id
_entity.type
_entity.pdbx_description
1 polymer ?
#
loop_
_entity_poly.entity_id
_entity_poly.type
_entity_poly.pdbx_seq_one_letter_code
_entity_poly.pdbx_strand_id
1 'polypeptide(L)'
;NHAIVHARLFLDGKDVGVQAFLVQLRSLEDHQPLPGIEVGDIGPKVGFNGVDNGYCAFHKVRVPRENMMMRYAKVLPDGTFVKPKSDKLVYLTMVQVRAYMIKTLGVQMGAASTICTRFSAARIQGRTPDNKGEFQVLDYQNQQHKLFPLIAISYAAHFAGTSLVEMHDSALDVIKRGGSSFGAKLAELHAVSSGLKAWLAERVSDGIETCRRLCGGHGFTQSSNLAHIFAEIVGANTYEGTFDVLVQQHARYLLKTLASLPANEESTKFLNQSKQYSDTKLRCKAQTSEDFGNLDLLEAFQTRAARIILTLASQMKATKSVGNACMVLMTRASTAHAELILLEAFIRGVKSLPSGPEKHSMTHLCSLFGAWLITNSLGDFRQDDYLSSGQVDLVRERIVRLLPVIRKNCVLLTDAWDFSDFELNSTIGRYDGDIYRALVKRAADEPLNKTQVPEGYEKYLKPLIQSDL
;
A
#
# COMPACT_ATOMS: atom_id res chain seq x y z
N ASN A 1 12.21 27.69 -2.03
CA ASN A 1 12.65 28.80 -2.92
C ASN A 1 12.58 28.48 -4.41
N HIS A 2 12.81 27.23 -4.82
CA HIS A 2 12.72 26.82 -6.23
C HIS A 2 11.75 25.65 -6.37
N ALA A 3 11.25 25.42 -7.59
CA ALA A 3 10.44 24.25 -7.92
C ALA A 3 10.82 23.68 -9.29
N ILE A 4 10.55 22.39 -9.48
CA ILE A 4 10.53 21.75 -10.79
C ILE A 4 9.11 21.83 -11.32
N VAL A 5 8.87 22.77 -12.24
CA VAL A 5 7.56 23.01 -12.85
C VAL A 5 7.43 22.15 -14.09
N HIS A 6 6.37 21.33 -14.13
CA HIS A 6 6.01 20.57 -15.32
C HIS A 6 5.02 21.39 -16.16
N ALA A 7 5.40 21.74 -17.39
CA ALA A 7 4.58 22.56 -18.28
C ALA A 7 4.64 22.05 -19.73
N ARG A 8 3.60 22.34 -20.53
CA ARG A 8 3.61 22.04 -21.97
C ARG A 8 4.59 22.98 -22.68
N LEU A 9 5.58 22.42 -23.37
CA LEU A 9 6.56 23.17 -24.13
C LEU A 9 6.00 23.49 -25.52
N PHE A 10 5.96 24.78 -25.86
CA PHE A 10 5.62 25.27 -27.19
C PHE A 10 6.87 25.87 -27.87
N LEU A 11 7.15 25.45 -29.10
CA LEU A 11 8.23 25.96 -29.95
C LEU A 11 7.62 26.39 -31.28
N ASP A 12 7.76 27.67 -31.65
CA ASP A 12 7.12 28.26 -32.84
C ASP A 12 5.62 27.93 -32.96
N GLY A 13 4.90 28.02 -31.84
CA GLY A 13 3.47 27.70 -31.75
C GLY A 13 3.13 26.21 -31.75
N LYS A 14 4.12 25.32 -31.89
CA LYS A 14 3.93 23.87 -31.86
C LYS A 14 4.15 23.29 -30.47
N ASP A 15 3.17 22.55 -30.00
CA ASP A 15 3.25 21.77 -28.76
C ASP A 15 4.12 20.52 -28.94
N VAL A 16 5.12 20.35 -28.07
CA VAL A 16 6.02 19.18 -28.06
C VAL A 16 5.91 18.36 -26.77
N GLY A 17 4.85 18.58 -25.98
CA GLY A 17 4.51 17.82 -24.78
C GLY A 17 5.02 18.44 -23.48
N VAL A 18 4.78 17.73 -22.38
CA VAL A 18 5.16 18.17 -21.03
C VAL A 18 6.67 18.04 -20.82
N GLN A 19 7.31 19.11 -20.36
CA GLN A 19 8.71 19.17 -19.98
C GLN A 19 8.86 19.76 -18.57
N ALA A 20 10.01 19.53 -17.94
CA ALA A 20 10.34 20.00 -16.60
C ALA A 20 11.30 21.20 -16.64
N PHE A 21 10.97 22.24 -15.87
CA PHE A 21 11.71 23.50 -15.81
C PHE A 21 12.04 23.85 -14.35
N LEU A 22 13.29 24.21 -14.08
CA LEU A 22 13.68 24.79 -12.80
C LEU A 22 13.22 26.25 -12.74
N VAL A 23 12.34 26.57 -11.81
CA VAL A 23 11.82 27.94 -11.63
C VAL A 23 12.12 28.40 -10.21
N GLN A 24 12.73 29.56 -10.08
CA GLN A 24 12.84 30.23 -8.80
C GLN A 24 11.49 30.86 -8.46
N LEU A 25 10.94 30.51 -7.29
CA LEU A 25 9.64 30.98 -6.82
C LEU A 25 9.76 32.20 -5.92
N ARG A 26 10.80 32.22 -5.07
CA ARG A 26 11.00 33.23 -4.04
C ARG A 26 12.43 33.77 -4.07
N SER A 27 12.58 35.03 -3.69
CA SER A 27 13.86 35.67 -3.44
C SER A 27 14.65 34.90 -2.37
N LEU A 28 15.97 34.84 -2.53
CA LEU A 28 16.86 34.19 -1.56
C LEU A 28 17.25 35.12 -0.41
N GLU A 29 16.93 36.41 -0.51
CA GLU A 29 17.28 37.43 0.49
C GLU A 29 16.17 37.59 1.54
N ASP A 30 14.92 37.72 1.09
CA ASP A 30 13.77 38.09 1.93
C ASP A 30 12.59 37.12 1.81
N HIS A 31 12.73 36.06 1.01
CA HIS A 31 11.72 35.03 0.78
C HIS A 31 10.41 35.52 0.12
N GLN A 32 10.36 36.76 -0.37
CA GLN A 32 9.20 37.27 -1.10
C GLN A 32 9.03 36.53 -2.43
N PRO A 33 7.78 36.26 -2.89
CA PRO A 33 7.54 35.73 -4.23
C PRO A 33 8.16 36.62 -5.30
N LEU A 34 8.79 36.03 -6.32
CA LEU A 34 9.37 36.80 -7.42
C LEU A 34 8.26 37.41 -8.31
N PRO A 35 8.56 38.48 -9.09
CA PRO A 35 7.59 39.12 -9.97
C PRO A 35 6.90 38.11 -10.92
N GLY A 36 5.57 38.19 -10.96
CA GLY A 36 4.73 37.30 -11.77
C GLY A 36 4.49 35.92 -11.16
N ILE A 37 4.93 35.66 -9.92
CA ILE A 37 4.67 34.41 -9.19
C ILE A 37 3.67 34.68 -8.07
N GLU A 38 2.54 33.98 -8.12
CA GLU A 38 1.55 33.94 -7.05
C GLU A 38 1.63 32.58 -6.36
N VAL A 39 1.80 32.55 -5.03
CA VAL A 39 1.86 31.30 -4.25
C VAL A 39 1.14 31.48 -2.91
N GLY A 40 0.53 30.42 -2.41
CA GLY A 40 -0.09 30.38 -1.08
C GLY A 40 -0.41 28.95 -0.64
N ASP A 41 -0.88 28.79 0.60
CA ASP A 41 -1.28 27.50 1.18
C ASP A 41 -2.69 27.08 0.72
N ILE A 42 -2.94 25.77 0.56
CA ILE A 42 -4.26 25.26 0.12
C ILE A 42 -5.26 25.05 1.27
N GLY A 43 -4.84 25.27 2.51
CA GLY A 43 -5.66 25.14 3.71
C GLY A 43 -5.56 23.77 4.40
N PRO A 44 -6.47 23.54 5.38
CA PRO A 44 -6.54 22.29 6.14
C PRO A 44 -6.78 21.06 5.25
N LYS A 45 -6.14 19.95 5.61
CA LYS A 45 -6.17 18.69 4.86
C LYS A 45 -6.63 17.54 5.76
N VAL A 46 -7.03 16.43 5.14
CA VAL A 46 -7.38 15.19 5.87
C VAL A 46 -6.22 14.72 6.74
N GLY A 47 -5.00 14.77 6.20
CA GLY A 47 -3.72 14.55 6.88
C GLY A 47 -2.64 15.43 6.26
N PHE A 48 -1.37 15.26 6.65
CA PHE A 48 -0.26 16.12 6.25
C PHE A 48 -0.43 17.59 6.67
N ASN A 49 -1.06 17.85 7.82
CA ASN A 49 -1.26 19.23 8.28
C ASN A 49 0.06 19.95 8.63
N GLY A 50 1.14 19.21 8.87
CA GLY A 50 2.49 19.77 8.99
C GLY A 50 3.20 20.06 7.67
N VAL A 51 2.57 19.76 6.52
CA VAL A 51 3.12 20.00 5.18
C VAL A 51 2.39 21.20 4.55
N ASP A 52 3.18 22.16 4.06
CA ASP A 52 2.76 23.40 3.42
C ASP A 52 2.40 23.18 1.94
N ASN A 53 1.51 22.21 1.68
CA ASN A 53 1.00 22.01 0.33
C ASN A 53 0.35 23.31 -0.16
N GLY A 54 0.92 23.88 -1.23
CA GLY A 54 0.50 25.17 -1.75
C GLY A 54 -0.02 25.13 -3.17
N TYR A 55 -0.61 26.25 -3.59
CA TYR A 55 -0.85 26.56 -5.00
C TYR A 55 0.27 27.45 -5.54
N CYS A 56 0.45 27.45 -6.86
CA CYS A 56 1.38 28.33 -7.55
C CYS A 56 0.85 28.70 -8.93
N ALA A 57 0.71 30.00 -9.22
CA ALA A 57 0.34 30.52 -10.52
C ALA A 57 1.47 31.38 -11.11
N PHE A 58 1.66 31.30 -12.42
CA PHE A 58 2.73 31.96 -13.15
C PHE A 58 2.16 32.95 -14.17
N HIS A 59 2.47 34.23 -14.01
CA HIS A 59 2.04 35.32 -14.88
C HIS A 59 3.20 35.77 -15.78
N LYS A 60 3.35 35.12 -16.94
CA LYS A 60 4.38 35.42 -17.94
C LYS A 60 5.82 35.44 -17.36
N VAL A 61 6.09 34.55 -16.41
CA VAL A 61 7.41 34.38 -15.78
C VAL A 61 8.43 33.93 -16.83
N ARG A 62 9.61 34.55 -16.81
CA ARG A 62 10.72 34.24 -17.71
C ARG A 62 11.79 33.47 -16.94
N VAL A 63 12.26 32.37 -17.52
CA VAL A 63 13.43 31.63 -17.04
C VAL A 63 14.40 31.41 -18.20
N PRO A 64 15.71 31.29 -17.94
CA PRO A 64 16.68 30.95 -18.97
C PRO A 64 16.36 29.60 -19.63
N ARG A 65 16.74 29.42 -20.90
CA ARG A 65 16.54 28.15 -21.63
C ARG A 65 17.22 26.99 -20.90
N GLU A 66 18.41 27.21 -20.33
CA GLU A 66 19.15 26.22 -19.55
C GLU A 66 18.42 25.71 -18.29
N ASN A 67 17.37 26.40 -17.82
CA ASN A 67 16.55 25.92 -16.72
C ASN A 67 15.63 24.76 -17.14
N MET A 68 15.48 24.47 -18.43
CA MET A 68 14.86 23.22 -18.87
C MET A 68 15.75 22.03 -18.50
N MET A 69 15.16 20.98 -17.93
CA MET A 69 15.87 19.76 -17.50
C MET A 69 16.31 18.89 -18.69
N MET A 70 17.38 19.31 -19.38
CA MET A 70 17.74 18.82 -20.72
C MET A 70 18.58 17.52 -20.78
N ARG A 71 18.45 16.63 -19.80
CA ARG A 71 19.22 15.35 -19.80
C ARG A 71 18.80 14.42 -20.93
N TYR A 72 17.50 14.33 -21.22
CA TYR A 72 16.94 13.39 -22.19
C TYR A 72 16.31 14.09 -23.40
N ALA A 73 15.51 15.13 -23.19
CA ALA A 73 15.00 16.00 -24.25
C ALA A 73 15.78 17.32 -24.23
N LYS A 74 16.08 17.92 -25.39
CA LYS A 74 16.84 19.19 -25.45
C LYS A 74 16.14 20.22 -26.32
N VAL A 75 16.30 21.48 -25.96
CA VAL A 75 16.05 22.62 -26.85
C VAL A 75 17.38 23.29 -27.08
N LEU A 76 17.87 23.28 -28.32
CA LEU A 76 19.12 23.91 -28.70
C LEU A 76 18.96 25.46 -28.75
N PRO A 77 20.06 26.23 -28.77
CA PRO A 77 19.99 27.70 -28.80
C PRO A 77 19.22 28.29 -29.99
N ASP A 78 19.14 27.55 -31.11
CA ASP A 78 18.38 27.88 -32.31
C ASP A 78 16.88 27.52 -32.22
N GLY A 79 16.43 26.95 -31.10
CA GLY A 79 15.05 26.48 -30.91
C GLY A 79 14.82 25.03 -31.35
N THR A 80 15.81 24.34 -31.91
CA THR A 80 15.67 22.95 -32.38
C THR A 80 15.41 22.00 -31.21
N PHE A 81 14.32 21.22 -31.30
CA PHE A 81 13.97 20.20 -30.30
C PHE A 81 14.60 18.84 -30.62
N VAL A 82 15.42 18.34 -29.69
CA VAL A 82 15.99 17.00 -29.73
C VAL A 82 15.16 16.10 -28.81
N LYS A 83 14.48 15.13 -29.40
CA LYS A 83 13.65 14.16 -28.69
C LYS A 83 14.49 13.21 -27.83
N PRO A 84 13.93 12.70 -26.70
CA PRO A 84 14.60 11.67 -25.93
C PRO A 84 14.72 10.37 -26.72
N LYS A 85 15.76 9.58 -26.41
CA LYS A 85 15.94 8.23 -26.98
C LYS A 85 14.76 7.30 -26.65
N SER A 86 14.07 7.57 -25.55
CA SER A 86 12.84 6.88 -25.16
C SER A 86 11.99 7.76 -24.26
N ASP A 87 10.70 7.90 -24.57
CA ASP A 87 9.72 8.61 -23.73
C ASP A 87 9.55 7.94 -22.35
N LYS A 88 9.95 6.68 -22.21
CA LYS A 88 9.84 5.92 -20.96
C LYS A 88 10.79 6.40 -19.87
N LEU A 89 11.83 7.18 -20.18
CA LEU A 89 12.83 7.63 -19.20
C LEU A 89 12.24 8.48 -18.07
N VAL A 90 11.09 9.11 -18.31
CA VAL A 90 10.34 9.89 -17.30
C VAL A 90 9.80 8.99 -16.17
N TYR A 91 9.58 7.69 -16.42
CA TYR A 91 9.08 6.78 -15.39
C TYR A 91 10.11 6.47 -14.30
N LEU A 92 11.41 6.72 -14.53
CA LEU A 92 12.44 6.29 -13.61
C LEU A 92 12.27 6.89 -12.20
N THR A 93 12.02 8.20 -12.10
CA THR A 93 11.79 8.88 -10.82
C THR A 93 10.44 8.50 -10.20
N MET A 94 9.37 8.48 -10.99
CA MET A 94 8.03 8.10 -10.52
C MET A 94 8.03 6.70 -9.90
N VAL A 95 8.71 5.76 -10.55
CA VAL A 95 8.72 4.37 -10.09
C VAL A 95 9.62 4.17 -8.88
N GLN A 96 10.71 4.95 -8.76
CA GLN A 96 11.50 5.02 -7.53
C GLN A 96 10.62 5.46 -6.34
N VAL A 97 9.87 6.55 -6.49
CA VAL A 97 8.95 7.05 -5.46
C VAL A 97 7.93 5.97 -5.07
N ARG A 98 7.34 5.26 -6.04
CA ARG A 98 6.39 4.18 -5.77
C ARG A 98 7.02 2.98 -5.03
N ALA A 99 8.26 2.62 -5.34
CA ALA A 99 8.95 1.54 -4.63
C ALA A 99 9.12 1.87 -3.14
N TYR A 100 9.58 3.08 -2.82
CA TYR A 100 9.68 3.56 -1.43
C TYR A 100 8.31 3.70 -0.75
N MET A 101 7.28 4.12 -1.49
CA MET A 101 5.92 4.20 -0.99
C MET A 101 5.36 2.84 -0.58
N ILE A 102 5.59 1.79 -1.37
CA ILE A 102 5.17 0.43 -1.04
C ILE A 102 5.82 -0.05 0.27
N LYS A 103 7.11 0.25 0.48
CA LYS A 103 7.79 -0.02 1.74
C LYS A 103 7.18 0.78 2.90
N THR A 104 6.87 2.06 2.66
CA THR A 104 6.22 2.95 3.65
C THR A 104 4.85 2.43 4.06
N LEU A 105 4.04 1.95 3.11
CA LEU A 105 2.74 1.30 3.38
C LEU A 105 2.90 0.08 4.30
N GLY A 106 3.95 -0.73 4.08
CA GLY A 106 4.30 -1.84 4.97
C GLY A 106 4.64 -1.39 6.39
N VAL A 107 5.48 -0.36 6.53
CA VAL A 107 5.86 0.23 7.83
C VAL A 107 4.63 0.77 8.58
N GLN A 108 3.76 1.53 7.90
CA GLN A 108 2.56 2.10 8.53
C GLN A 108 1.56 1.02 8.98
N MET A 109 1.38 -0.03 8.17
CA MET A 109 0.59 -1.20 8.59
C MET A 109 1.26 -1.92 9.77
N GLY A 110 2.59 -2.02 9.78
CA GLY A 110 3.38 -2.55 10.89
C GLY A 110 3.13 -1.76 12.18
N ALA A 111 3.20 -0.43 12.13
CA ALA A 111 2.96 0.42 13.29
C ALA A 111 1.53 0.27 13.84
N ALA A 112 0.52 0.35 12.97
CA ALA A 112 -0.89 0.23 13.40
C ALA A 112 -1.23 -1.19 13.91
N SER A 113 -0.69 -2.24 13.29
CA SER A 113 -0.88 -3.61 13.77
C SER A 113 -0.11 -3.89 15.06
N THR A 114 1.03 -3.22 15.30
CA THR A 114 1.77 -3.26 16.58
C THR A 114 0.95 -2.66 17.71
N ILE A 115 0.42 -1.44 17.49
CA ILE A 115 -0.47 -0.78 18.46
C ILE A 115 -1.66 -1.68 18.79
N CYS A 116 -2.33 -2.20 17.76
CA CYS A 116 -3.50 -3.06 17.93
C CYS A 116 -3.18 -4.39 18.63
N THR A 117 -2.04 -5.01 18.30
CA THR A 117 -1.61 -6.29 18.90
C THR A 117 -1.29 -6.12 20.37
N ARG A 118 -0.50 -5.10 20.74
CA ARG A 118 -0.16 -4.81 22.14
C ARG A 118 -1.40 -4.44 22.95
N PHE A 119 -2.29 -3.58 22.41
CA PHE A 119 -3.57 -3.28 23.04
C PHE A 119 -4.41 -4.54 23.25
N SER A 120 -4.55 -5.38 22.23
CA SER A 120 -5.38 -6.59 22.31
C SER A 120 -4.83 -7.59 23.33
N ALA A 121 -3.51 -7.66 23.50
CA ALA A 121 -2.86 -8.50 24.51
C ALA A 121 -3.10 -7.96 25.93
N ALA A 122 -3.07 -6.65 26.13
CA ALA A 122 -3.27 -6.03 27.45
C ALA A 122 -4.75 -5.88 27.83
N ARG A 123 -5.64 -5.68 26.86
CA ARG A 123 -7.07 -5.47 27.10
C ARG A 123 -7.74 -6.79 27.48
N ILE A 124 -8.42 -6.80 28.61
CA ILE A 124 -9.38 -7.84 28.98
C ILE A 124 -10.81 -7.33 28.78
N GLN A 125 -11.69 -8.20 28.29
CA GLN A 125 -13.12 -7.91 28.17
C GLN A 125 -13.90 -9.20 28.03
N GLY A 126 -15.08 -9.28 28.63
CA GLY A 126 -16.05 -10.36 28.40
C GLY A 126 -16.12 -11.31 29.59
N ARG A 127 -16.33 -12.60 29.36
CA ARG A 127 -16.32 -13.61 30.44
C ARG A 127 -15.72 -14.92 29.94
N THR A 128 -14.92 -15.55 30.78
CA THR A 128 -14.45 -16.93 30.59
C THR A 128 -15.61 -17.92 30.76
N PRO A 129 -15.57 -19.12 30.15
CA PRO A 129 -16.64 -20.12 30.26
C PRO A 129 -16.96 -20.55 31.70
N ASP A 130 -15.97 -20.45 32.59
CA ASP A 130 -16.10 -20.75 34.02
C ASP A 130 -16.59 -19.56 34.86
N ASN A 131 -16.83 -18.39 34.25
CA ASN A 131 -17.23 -17.13 34.89
C ASN A 131 -16.25 -16.62 35.96
N LYS A 132 -14.98 -17.05 35.96
CA LYS A 132 -13.98 -16.64 36.96
C LYS A 132 -13.09 -15.47 36.53
N GLY A 133 -13.21 -15.00 35.30
CA GLY A 133 -12.45 -13.86 34.80
C GLY A 133 -12.90 -13.40 33.42
N GLU A 134 -12.09 -12.55 32.80
CA GLU A 134 -12.28 -12.03 31.46
C GLU A 134 -11.16 -12.54 30.54
N PHE A 135 -11.45 -12.71 29.25
CA PHE A 135 -10.42 -13.07 28.28
C PHE A 135 -9.58 -11.84 27.91
N GLN A 136 -8.29 -12.06 27.61
CA GLN A 136 -7.57 -11.10 26.79
C GLN A 136 -8.30 -10.99 25.45
N VAL A 137 -8.51 -9.77 24.96
CA VAL A 137 -9.22 -9.56 23.70
C VAL A 137 -8.53 -10.30 22.55
N LEU A 138 -7.21 -10.41 22.60
CA LEU A 138 -6.39 -11.16 21.65
C LEU A 138 -6.68 -12.68 21.63
N ASP A 139 -7.33 -13.25 22.65
CA ASP A 139 -7.69 -14.68 22.69
C ASP A 139 -8.94 -15.01 21.88
N TYR A 140 -9.75 -14.01 21.54
CA TYR A 140 -10.92 -14.22 20.71
C TYR A 140 -10.54 -14.45 19.25
N GLN A 141 -11.08 -15.52 18.65
CA GLN A 141 -10.81 -15.87 17.25
C GLN A 141 -11.25 -14.78 16.26
N ASN A 142 -12.30 -14.02 16.55
CA ASN A 142 -12.73 -12.89 15.71
C ASN A 142 -11.68 -11.76 15.68
N GLN A 143 -11.06 -11.45 16.83
CA GLN A 143 -9.95 -10.50 16.93
C GLN A 143 -8.74 -11.00 16.12
N GLN A 144 -8.33 -12.25 16.35
CA GLN A 144 -7.22 -12.89 15.65
C GLN A 144 -7.43 -12.93 14.14
N HIS A 145 -8.63 -13.33 13.70
CA HIS A 145 -9.00 -13.46 12.29
C HIS A 145 -9.00 -12.12 11.55
N LYS A 146 -9.29 -11.01 12.23
CA LYS A 146 -9.21 -9.66 11.64
C LYS A 146 -7.80 -9.07 11.71
N LEU A 147 -7.07 -9.28 12.81
CA LEU A 147 -5.77 -8.65 13.06
C LEU A 147 -4.60 -9.36 12.34
N PHE A 148 -4.52 -10.68 12.39
CA PHE A 148 -3.33 -11.39 11.91
C PHE A 148 -3.09 -11.26 10.40
N PRO A 149 -4.12 -11.20 9.53
CA PRO A 149 -3.90 -10.87 8.12
C PRO A 149 -3.29 -9.47 7.91
N LEU A 150 -3.57 -8.50 8.80
CA LEU A 150 -2.99 -7.15 8.72
C LEU A 150 -1.51 -7.15 9.09
N ILE A 151 -1.12 -7.95 10.10
CA ILE A 151 0.29 -8.22 10.40
C ILE A 151 0.94 -8.84 9.15
N ALA A 152 0.29 -9.81 8.52
CA ALA A 152 0.82 -10.44 7.32
C ALA A 152 0.99 -9.48 6.13
N ILE A 153 0.05 -8.55 5.93
CA ILE A 153 0.16 -7.48 4.92
C ILE A 153 1.39 -6.61 5.13
N SER A 154 1.72 -6.26 6.38
CA SER A 154 2.90 -5.43 6.69
C SER A 154 4.20 -6.08 6.18
N TYR A 155 4.36 -7.39 6.41
CA TYR A 155 5.50 -8.17 5.94
C TYR A 155 5.50 -8.41 4.43
N ALA A 156 4.35 -8.75 3.84
CA ALA A 156 4.22 -8.92 2.40
C ALA A 156 4.60 -7.64 1.65
N ALA A 157 4.13 -6.48 2.14
CA ALA A 157 4.48 -5.16 1.61
C ALA A 157 5.98 -4.85 1.77
N HIS A 158 6.59 -5.20 2.90
CA HIS A 158 8.02 -5.02 3.13
C HIS A 158 8.87 -5.80 2.13
N PHE A 159 8.59 -7.09 1.96
CA PHE A 159 9.33 -7.95 1.03
C PHE A 159 9.13 -7.53 -0.43
N ALA A 160 7.90 -7.17 -0.82
CA ALA A 160 7.60 -6.68 -2.16
C ALA A 160 8.25 -5.33 -2.45
N GLY A 161 8.21 -4.39 -1.50
CA GLY A 161 8.87 -3.09 -1.60
C GLY A 161 10.39 -3.21 -1.74
N THR A 162 11.01 -4.09 -0.95
CA THR A 162 12.45 -4.37 -1.05
C THR A 162 12.81 -4.92 -2.43
N SER A 163 12.04 -5.90 -2.93
CA SER A 163 12.24 -6.45 -4.28
C SER A 163 12.09 -5.39 -5.38
N LEU A 164 11.18 -4.42 -5.22
CA LEU A 164 11.00 -3.32 -6.18
C LEU A 164 12.17 -2.32 -6.15
N VAL A 165 12.72 -2.02 -4.98
CA VAL A 165 13.91 -1.16 -4.86
C VAL A 165 15.10 -1.82 -5.57
N GLU A 166 15.32 -3.12 -5.36
CA GLU A 166 16.36 -3.88 -6.06
C GLU A 166 16.16 -3.88 -7.59
N MET A 167 14.92 -4.06 -8.04
CA MET A 167 14.58 -4.01 -9.47
C MET A 167 14.82 -2.61 -10.05
N HIS A 168 14.50 -1.55 -9.30
CA HIS A 168 14.79 -0.16 -9.67
C HIS A 168 16.29 0.07 -9.83
N ASP A 169 17.09 -0.33 -8.85
CA ASP A 169 18.53 -0.10 -8.84
C ASP A 169 19.22 -0.87 -9.98
N SER A 170 18.77 -2.11 -10.23
CA SER A 170 19.20 -2.89 -11.40
C SER A 170 18.87 -2.19 -12.72
N ALA A 171 17.67 -1.61 -12.86
CA ALA A 171 17.28 -0.87 -14.06
C ALA A 171 18.12 0.40 -14.25
N LEU A 172 18.42 1.13 -13.16
CA LEU A 172 19.28 2.31 -13.18
C LEU A 172 20.70 1.98 -13.66
N ASP A 173 21.25 0.85 -13.22
CA ASP A 173 22.59 0.41 -13.62
C ASP A 173 22.67 0.05 -15.10
N VAL A 174 21.64 -0.58 -15.66
CA VAL A 174 21.54 -0.85 -17.10
C VAL A 174 21.53 0.46 -17.91
N ILE A 175 20.81 1.48 -17.43
CA ILE A 175 20.78 2.81 -18.08
C ILE A 175 22.17 3.45 -18.07
N LYS A 176 22.87 3.44 -16.92
CA LYS A 176 24.21 4.03 -16.79
C LYS A 176 25.22 3.36 -17.74
N ARG A 177 25.08 2.05 -17.96
CA ARG A 177 25.95 1.27 -18.86
C ARG A 177 25.51 1.31 -20.33
N GLY A 178 24.41 1.98 -20.67
CA GLY A 178 23.91 2.07 -22.04
C GLY A 178 23.31 0.77 -22.60
N GLY A 179 22.85 -0.13 -21.74
CA GLY A 179 22.29 -1.43 -22.16
C GLY A 179 20.94 -1.31 -22.88
N SER A 180 20.70 -2.18 -23.86
CA SER A 180 19.50 -2.17 -24.70
C SER A 180 18.23 -2.69 -24.02
N SER A 181 18.34 -3.43 -22.91
CA SER A 181 17.21 -4.05 -22.19
C SER A 181 16.49 -3.10 -21.22
N PHE A 182 16.96 -1.86 -21.07
CA PHE A 182 16.42 -0.90 -20.10
C PHE A 182 14.91 -0.65 -20.28
N GLY A 183 14.43 -0.56 -21.53
CA GLY A 183 13.04 -0.20 -21.83
C GLY A 183 12.01 -1.27 -21.46
N ALA A 184 12.42 -2.54 -21.36
CA ALA A 184 11.59 -3.66 -20.90
C ALA A 184 11.54 -3.68 -19.36
N LYS A 185 12.71 -3.60 -18.71
CA LYS A 185 12.81 -3.52 -17.23
C LYS A 185 12.03 -2.36 -16.64
N LEU A 186 12.10 -1.17 -17.25
CA LEU A 186 11.34 -0.01 -16.76
C LEU A 186 9.83 -0.15 -16.98
N ALA A 187 9.41 -0.86 -18.03
CA ALA A 187 7.99 -1.15 -18.26
C ALA A 187 7.45 -2.16 -17.24
N GLU A 188 8.21 -3.22 -16.94
CA GLU A 188 7.91 -4.18 -15.88
C GLU A 188 7.81 -3.47 -14.53
N LEU A 189 8.86 -2.74 -14.14
CA LEU A 189 8.93 -2.03 -12.86
C LEU A 189 7.76 -1.03 -12.71
N HIS A 190 7.43 -0.28 -13.76
CA HIS A 190 6.27 0.61 -13.76
C HIS A 190 4.95 -0.16 -13.58
N ALA A 191 4.75 -1.26 -14.29
CA ALA A 191 3.51 -2.03 -14.23
C ALA A 191 3.32 -2.70 -12.87
N VAL A 192 4.35 -3.39 -12.38
CA VAL A 192 4.35 -4.09 -11.08
C VAL A 192 4.14 -3.11 -9.93
N SER A 193 4.89 -2.00 -9.92
CA SER A 193 4.71 -0.95 -8.89
C SER A 193 3.32 -0.33 -8.95
N SER A 194 2.71 -0.16 -10.14
CA SER A 194 1.35 0.37 -10.26
C SER A 194 0.32 -0.57 -9.63
N GLY A 195 0.39 -1.87 -9.92
CA GLY A 195 -0.51 -2.87 -9.36
C GLY A 195 -0.38 -2.99 -7.84
N LEU A 196 0.85 -3.09 -7.35
CA LEU A 196 1.14 -3.21 -5.92
C LEU A 196 0.75 -1.95 -5.14
N LYS A 197 1.07 -0.76 -5.66
CA LYS A 197 0.69 0.51 -5.02
C LYS A 197 -0.82 0.63 -4.93
N ALA A 198 -1.55 0.34 -6.02
CA ALA A 198 -3.00 0.40 -6.02
C ALA A 198 -3.60 -0.52 -4.93
N TRP A 199 -3.21 -1.80 -4.92
CA TRP A 199 -3.73 -2.77 -3.97
C TRP A 199 -3.34 -2.44 -2.52
N LEU A 200 -2.07 -2.13 -2.26
CA LEU A 200 -1.59 -1.87 -0.91
C LEU A 200 -2.11 -0.56 -0.31
N ALA A 201 -2.23 0.51 -1.10
CA ALA A 201 -2.74 1.79 -0.58
C ALA A 201 -4.14 1.62 0.04
N GLU A 202 -5.02 0.92 -0.69
CA GLU A 202 -6.40 0.65 -0.25
C GLU A 202 -6.40 -0.28 0.97
N ARG A 203 -5.75 -1.44 0.87
CA ARG A 203 -5.73 -2.46 1.93
C ARG A 203 -5.08 -1.99 3.22
N VAL A 204 -4.04 -1.16 3.15
CA VAL A 204 -3.38 -0.60 4.34
C VAL A 204 -4.24 0.48 4.98
N SER A 205 -4.88 1.35 4.19
CA SER A 205 -5.80 2.37 4.73
C SER A 205 -6.99 1.71 5.45
N ASP A 206 -7.63 0.73 4.82
CA ASP A 206 -8.71 -0.07 5.42
C ASP A 206 -8.23 -0.86 6.65
N GLY A 207 -7.00 -1.38 6.59
CA GLY A 207 -6.35 -2.14 7.65
C GLY A 207 -6.11 -1.30 8.91
N ILE A 208 -5.62 -0.07 8.75
CA ILE A 208 -5.38 0.84 9.88
C ILE A 208 -6.71 1.25 10.54
N GLU A 209 -7.73 1.58 9.75
CA GLU A 209 -9.06 1.83 10.30
C GLU A 209 -9.66 0.59 10.97
N THR A 210 -9.35 -0.61 10.45
CA THR A 210 -9.71 -1.86 11.12
C THR A 210 -8.98 -2.02 12.46
N CYS A 211 -7.68 -1.75 12.54
CA CYS A 211 -6.92 -1.72 13.80
C CYS A 211 -7.54 -0.74 14.81
N ARG A 212 -7.95 0.46 14.35
CA ARG A 212 -8.64 1.45 15.19
C ARG A 212 -9.92 0.88 15.81
N ARG A 213 -10.77 0.24 15.00
CA ARG A 213 -12.01 -0.40 15.47
C ARG A 213 -11.75 -1.58 16.41
N LEU A 214 -10.73 -2.39 16.13
CA LEU A 214 -10.30 -3.51 16.99
C LEU A 214 -9.78 -3.04 18.36
N CYS A 215 -9.36 -1.78 18.48
CA CYS A 215 -8.98 -1.15 19.75
C CYS A 215 -10.16 -0.53 20.53
N GLY A 216 -11.40 -0.73 20.07
CA GLY A 216 -12.62 -0.25 20.74
C GLY A 216 -12.63 1.27 20.94
N GLY A 217 -13.23 1.70 22.06
CA GLY A 217 -13.34 3.13 22.38
C GLY A 217 -11.98 3.83 22.54
N HIS A 218 -10.98 3.15 23.09
CA HIS A 218 -9.65 3.74 23.26
C HIS A 218 -8.94 3.98 21.91
N GLY A 219 -9.23 3.17 20.89
CA GLY A 219 -8.78 3.42 19.52
C GLY A 219 -9.32 4.72 18.91
N PHE A 220 -10.39 5.31 19.47
CA PHE A 220 -10.93 6.60 19.01
C PHE A 220 -10.20 7.82 19.61
N THR A 221 -9.35 7.60 20.62
CA THR A 221 -8.57 8.70 21.21
C THR A 221 -7.40 9.09 20.30
N GLN A 222 -7.09 10.38 20.22
CA GLN A 222 -5.90 10.86 19.48
C GLN A 222 -4.61 10.28 20.07
N SER A 223 -4.57 10.04 21.38
CA SER A 223 -3.44 9.41 22.06
C SER A 223 -3.22 7.93 21.70
N SER A 224 -4.15 7.29 20.99
CA SER A 224 -3.90 5.97 20.39
C SER A 224 -3.01 6.04 19.14
N ASN A 225 -2.90 7.23 18.53
CA ASN A 225 -2.23 7.53 17.27
C ASN A 225 -2.79 6.83 16.02
N LEU A 226 -3.76 5.92 16.14
CA LEU A 226 -4.32 5.18 15.00
C LEU A 226 -5.07 6.09 14.01
N ALA A 227 -5.81 7.09 14.51
CA ALA A 227 -6.49 8.07 13.67
C ALA A 227 -5.50 8.96 12.88
N HIS A 228 -4.39 9.34 13.51
CA HIS A 228 -3.35 10.13 12.85
C HIS A 228 -2.61 9.31 11.79
N ILE A 229 -2.20 8.07 12.11
CA ILE A 229 -1.58 7.16 11.14
C ILE A 229 -2.50 6.94 9.92
N PHE A 230 -3.81 6.76 10.14
CA PHE A 230 -4.78 6.69 9.06
C PHE A 230 -4.79 7.96 8.19
N ALA A 231 -4.90 9.13 8.83
CA ALA A 231 -4.96 10.42 8.15
C ALA A 231 -3.71 10.69 7.28
N GLU A 232 -2.51 10.34 7.78
CA GLU A 232 -1.26 10.53 7.04
C GLU A 232 -1.14 9.58 5.84
N ILE A 233 -1.68 8.36 5.91
CA ILE A 233 -1.50 7.39 4.84
C ILE A 233 -2.64 7.36 3.82
N VAL A 234 -3.86 7.79 4.17
CA VAL A 234 -5.03 7.67 3.29
C VAL A 234 -4.87 8.42 1.97
N GLY A 235 -4.05 9.48 1.95
CA GLY A 235 -3.67 10.20 0.73
C GLY A 235 -2.96 9.31 -0.31
N ALA A 236 -2.37 8.18 0.11
CA ALA A 236 -1.75 7.19 -0.78
C ALA A 236 -2.74 6.55 -1.74
N ASN A 237 -4.05 6.63 -1.48
CA ASN A 237 -5.08 6.21 -2.44
C ASN A 237 -5.22 7.17 -3.63
N THR A 238 -4.65 8.38 -3.52
CA THR A 238 -4.84 9.47 -4.50
C THR A 238 -3.52 9.91 -5.13
N TYR A 239 -2.53 10.33 -4.34
CA TYR A 239 -1.26 10.80 -4.90
C TYR A 239 -0.51 9.65 -5.60
N GLU A 240 0.38 9.98 -6.54
CA GLU A 240 1.11 8.99 -7.35
C GLU A 240 0.21 8.00 -8.14
N GLY A 241 -1.06 8.38 -8.36
CA GLY A 241 -2.03 7.67 -9.21
C GLY A 241 -3.13 6.97 -8.42
N THR A 242 -4.39 7.23 -8.78
CA THR A 242 -5.54 6.59 -8.14
C THR A 242 -5.66 5.11 -8.51
N PHE A 243 -6.35 4.33 -7.68
CA PHE A 243 -6.58 2.90 -7.91
C PHE A 243 -7.08 2.62 -9.33
N ASP A 244 -8.16 3.29 -9.76
CA ASP A 244 -8.80 3.07 -11.06
C ASP A 244 -7.89 3.33 -12.25
N VAL A 245 -6.90 4.22 -12.12
CA VAL A 245 -5.95 4.54 -13.19
C VAL A 245 -4.80 3.53 -13.21
N LEU A 246 -4.25 3.19 -12.03
CA LEU A 246 -3.10 2.32 -11.92
C LEU A 246 -3.42 0.87 -12.32
N VAL A 247 -4.59 0.35 -11.94
CA VAL A 247 -5.02 -0.99 -12.34
C VAL A 247 -5.15 -1.12 -13.85
N GLN A 248 -5.51 -0.03 -14.55
CA GLN A 248 -5.54 -0.04 -16.02
C GLN A 248 -4.14 -0.12 -16.63
N GLN A 249 -3.20 0.66 -16.13
CA GLN A 249 -1.81 0.65 -16.60
C GLN A 249 -1.20 -0.74 -16.44
N HIS A 250 -1.43 -1.36 -15.28
CA HIS A 250 -0.99 -2.71 -14.96
C HIS A 250 -1.65 -3.76 -15.87
N ALA A 251 -2.98 -3.75 -16.02
CA ALA A 251 -3.68 -4.73 -16.85
C ALA A 251 -3.30 -4.63 -18.35
N ARG A 252 -3.09 -3.42 -18.88
CA ARG A 252 -2.60 -3.25 -20.27
C ARG A 252 -1.21 -3.85 -20.47
N TYR A 253 -0.33 -3.73 -19.47
CA TYR A 253 0.97 -4.39 -19.51
C TYR A 253 0.82 -5.92 -19.55
N LEU A 254 -0.02 -6.50 -18.69
CA LEU A 254 -0.27 -7.95 -18.67
C LEU A 254 -0.77 -8.49 -20.01
N LEU A 255 -1.70 -7.77 -20.65
CA LEU A 255 -2.21 -8.13 -21.97
C LEU A 255 -1.14 -8.03 -23.06
N LYS A 256 -0.30 -7.00 -23.00
CA LYS A 256 0.81 -6.84 -23.94
C LYS A 256 1.81 -7.98 -23.80
N THR A 257 2.13 -8.38 -22.57
CA THR A 257 3.01 -9.52 -22.29
C THR A 257 2.39 -10.82 -22.79
N LEU A 258 1.09 -11.06 -22.53
CA LEU A 258 0.37 -12.23 -23.04
C LEU A 258 0.40 -12.29 -24.59
N ALA A 259 0.27 -11.15 -25.27
CA ALA A 259 0.34 -11.08 -26.73
C ALA A 259 1.76 -11.28 -27.29
N SER A 260 2.79 -11.18 -26.43
CA SER A 260 4.21 -11.20 -26.82
C SER A 260 4.98 -12.38 -26.20
N LEU A 261 4.29 -13.48 -25.86
CA LEU A 261 4.92 -14.66 -25.27
C LEU A 261 6.03 -15.24 -26.18
N PRO A 262 7.11 -15.82 -25.61
CA PRO A 262 7.32 -16.08 -24.18
C PRO A 262 7.66 -14.83 -23.36
N ALA A 263 7.15 -14.78 -22.12
CA ALA A 263 7.50 -13.78 -21.12
C ALA A 263 8.89 -14.10 -20.53
N ASN A 264 9.77 -13.10 -20.44
CA ASN A 264 11.14 -13.26 -19.94
C ASN A 264 11.31 -12.72 -18.52
N GLU A 265 10.38 -11.85 -18.12
CA GLU A 265 10.32 -11.12 -16.88
C GLU A 265 9.74 -12.02 -15.78
N GLU A 266 10.44 -12.10 -14.64
CA GLU A 266 10.07 -13.03 -13.56
C GLU A 266 8.65 -12.77 -13.05
N SER A 267 8.23 -11.50 -12.97
CA SER A 267 6.88 -11.11 -12.54
C SER A 267 5.76 -11.66 -13.42
N THR A 268 6.03 -11.99 -14.69
CA THR A 268 5.00 -12.45 -15.65
C THR A 268 5.30 -13.81 -16.25
N LYS A 269 6.36 -14.47 -15.80
CA LYS A 269 6.85 -15.76 -16.33
C LYS A 269 5.83 -16.88 -16.24
N PHE A 270 4.92 -16.84 -15.26
CA PHE A 270 3.80 -17.78 -15.13
C PHE A 270 2.90 -17.80 -16.38
N LEU A 271 2.81 -16.69 -17.14
CA LEU A 271 2.02 -16.64 -18.38
C LEU A 271 2.56 -17.58 -19.47
N ASN A 272 3.81 -18.04 -19.38
CA ASN A 272 4.34 -19.08 -20.28
C ASN A 272 3.58 -20.41 -20.14
N GLN A 273 2.97 -20.66 -18.98
CA GLN A 273 2.12 -21.83 -18.70
C GLN A 273 0.62 -21.52 -18.88
N SER A 274 0.27 -20.38 -19.48
CA SER A 274 -1.13 -19.95 -19.69
C SER A 274 -2.01 -20.99 -20.37
N LYS A 275 -1.47 -21.78 -21.32
CA LYS A 275 -2.19 -22.90 -21.96
C LYS A 275 -2.61 -23.96 -20.94
N GLN A 276 -1.71 -24.37 -20.05
CA GLN A 276 -2.00 -25.32 -18.99
C GLN A 276 -3.02 -24.76 -18.00
N TYR A 277 -2.82 -23.50 -17.56
CA TYR A 277 -3.72 -22.85 -16.61
C TYR A 277 -5.12 -22.58 -17.19
N SER A 278 -5.24 -22.44 -18.51
CA SER A 278 -6.51 -22.28 -19.22
C SER A 278 -7.32 -23.57 -19.33
N ASP A 279 -6.74 -24.73 -19.02
CA ASP A 279 -7.48 -25.97 -19.01
C ASP A 279 -8.54 -25.94 -17.90
N THR A 280 -9.82 -25.96 -18.30
CA THR A 280 -10.97 -25.97 -17.40
C THR A 280 -11.10 -27.27 -16.63
N LYS A 281 -10.30 -28.30 -16.95
CA LYS A 281 -10.17 -29.56 -16.19
C LYS A 281 -9.07 -29.50 -15.14
N LEU A 282 -8.22 -28.47 -15.13
CA LEU A 282 -7.22 -28.29 -14.08
C LEU A 282 -7.94 -28.07 -12.74
N ARG A 283 -7.56 -28.84 -11.72
CA ARG A 283 -8.11 -28.79 -10.36
C ARG A 283 -6.98 -28.53 -9.37
N CYS A 284 -7.31 -27.91 -8.25
CA CYS A 284 -6.41 -27.80 -7.13
C CYS A 284 -6.07 -29.19 -6.60
N LYS A 285 -4.79 -29.41 -6.30
CA LYS A 285 -4.27 -30.71 -5.84
C LYS A 285 -4.42 -30.92 -4.33
N ALA A 286 -4.72 -29.87 -3.57
CA ALA A 286 -4.83 -29.92 -2.11
C ALA A 286 -5.91 -30.91 -1.65
N GLN A 287 -5.56 -31.79 -0.70
CA GLN A 287 -6.46 -32.79 -0.13
C GLN A 287 -6.71 -32.57 1.36
N THR A 288 -5.82 -31.82 2.03
CA THR A 288 -5.87 -31.55 3.47
C THR A 288 -5.79 -30.05 3.76
N SER A 289 -6.14 -29.65 4.99
CA SER A 289 -6.02 -28.24 5.40
C SER A 289 -4.56 -27.78 5.38
N GLU A 290 -3.63 -28.67 5.68
CA GLU A 290 -2.19 -28.47 5.73
C GLU A 290 -1.59 -28.12 4.36
N ASP A 291 -2.19 -28.62 3.27
CA ASP A 291 -1.75 -28.28 1.90
C ASP A 291 -1.94 -26.79 1.61
N PHE A 292 -2.95 -26.15 2.21
CA PHE A 292 -3.13 -24.70 2.17
C PHE A 292 -2.21 -23.94 3.15
N GLY A 293 -1.32 -24.66 3.83
CA GLY A 293 -0.23 -24.14 4.62
C GLY A 293 1.12 -24.15 3.89
N ASN A 294 1.27 -24.94 2.84
CA ASN A 294 2.53 -25.07 2.11
C ASN A 294 2.70 -23.93 1.10
N LEU A 295 3.94 -23.66 0.71
CA LEU A 295 4.28 -22.63 -0.29
C LEU A 295 3.79 -23.01 -1.71
N ASP A 296 3.15 -24.16 -1.86
CA ASP A 296 2.58 -24.71 -3.10
C ASP A 296 1.22 -24.08 -3.46
N LEU A 297 0.73 -23.12 -2.67
CA LEU A 297 -0.41 -22.26 -3.04
C LEU A 297 -0.19 -21.49 -4.35
N LEU A 298 1.06 -21.31 -4.78
CA LEU A 298 1.39 -20.50 -5.96
C LEU A 298 0.71 -20.97 -7.24
N GLU A 299 0.54 -22.29 -7.46
CA GLU A 299 -0.15 -22.79 -8.66
C GLU A 299 -1.60 -22.28 -8.71
N ALA A 300 -2.27 -22.18 -7.57
CA ALA A 300 -3.64 -21.67 -7.49
C ALA A 300 -3.73 -20.19 -7.87
N PHE A 301 -2.80 -19.37 -7.37
CA PHE A 301 -2.74 -17.93 -7.69
C PHE A 301 -2.32 -17.68 -9.14
N GLN A 302 -1.34 -18.44 -9.65
CA GLN A 302 -0.91 -18.38 -11.05
C GLN A 302 -2.04 -18.81 -11.99
N THR A 303 -2.77 -19.88 -11.66
CA THR A 303 -3.94 -20.34 -12.41
C THR A 303 -5.02 -19.27 -12.43
N ARG A 304 -5.38 -18.71 -11.26
CA ARG A 304 -6.36 -17.62 -11.13
C ARG A 304 -5.96 -16.41 -12.00
N ALA A 305 -4.75 -15.90 -11.82
CA ALA A 305 -4.28 -14.73 -12.55
C ALA A 305 -4.29 -14.98 -14.07
N ALA A 306 -3.77 -16.13 -14.52
CA ALA A 306 -3.72 -16.48 -15.93
C ALA A 306 -5.13 -16.56 -16.56
N ARG A 307 -6.08 -17.23 -15.91
CA ARG A 307 -7.47 -17.35 -16.40
C ARG A 307 -8.17 -16.01 -16.52
N ILE A 308 -8.01 -15.12 -15.53
CA ILE A 308 -8.60 -13.78 -15.55
C ILE A 308 -7.98 -12.93 -16.67
N ILE A 309 -6.65 -12.98 -16.84
CA ILE A 309 -5.95 -12.26 -17.92
C ILE A 309 -6.37 -12.78 -19.30
N LEU A 310 -6.54 -14.10 -19.47
CA LEU A 310 -7.05 -14.69 -20.72
C LEU A 310 -8.50 -14.27 -21.01
N THR A 311 -9.35 -14.24 -19.98
CA THR A 311 -10.73 -13.76 -20.11
C THR A 311 -10.76 -12.27 -20.47
N LEU A 312 -9.86 -11.47 -19.90
CA LEU A 312 -9.69 -10.07 -20.29
C LEU A 312 -9.30 -9.94 -21.76
N ALA A 313 -8.33 -10.74 -22.21
CA ALA A 313 -7.89 -10.73 -23.60
C ALA A 313 -9.02 -11.12 -24.58
N SER A 314 -9.79 -12.15 -24.26
CA SER A 314 -10.93 -12.58 -25.08
C SER A 314 -12.03 -11.53 -25.13
N GLN A 315 -12.36 -10.92 -24.00
CA GLN A 315 -13.38 -9.86 -23.92
C GLN A 315 -12.97 -8.60 -24.66
N MET A 316 -11.71 -8.18 -24.57
CA MET A 316 -11.20 -7.03 -25.33
C MET A 316 -11.24 -7.28 -26.84
N LYS A 317 -10.93 -8.51 -27.27
CA LYS A 317 -11.06 -8.90 -28.68
C LYS A 317 -12.52 -8.88 -29.14
N ALA A 318 -13.45 -9.44 -28.34
CA ALA A 318 -14.87 -9.51 -28.67
C ALA A 318 -15.52 -8.11 -28.76
N THR A 319 -15.18 -7.22 -27.83
CA THR A 319 -15.75 -5.86 -27.78
C THR A 319 -15.08 -4.89 -28.75
N LYS A 320 -13.98 -5.28 -29.41
CA LYS A 320 -13.09 -4.38 -30.18
C LYS A 320 -12.73 -3.11 -29.41
N SER A 321 -12.79 -3.16 -28.08
CA SER A 321 -12.60 -2.01 -27.20
C SER A 321 -11.21 -2.08 -26.58
N VAL A 322 -10.50 -0.96 -26.64
CA VAL A 322 -9.17 -0.80 -26.03
C VAL A 322 -9.26 -0.16 -24.63
N GLY A 323 -10.47 -0.04 -24.07
CA GLY A 323 -10.73 0.78 -22.87
C GLY A 323 -11.98 0.42 -22.07
N ASN A 324 -12.85 1.43 -21.83
CA ASN A 324 -13.88 1.47 -20.76
C ASN A 324 -14.75 0.21 -20.61
N ALA A 325 -15.07 -0.48 -21.70
CA ALA A 325 -15.95 -1.65 -21.69
C ALA A 325 -15.39 -2.85 -20.88
N CYS A 326 -14.09 -2.87 -20.59
CA CYS A 326 -13.42 -3.96 -19.86
C CYS A 326 -12.86 -3.54 -18.49
N MET A 327 -13.15 -2.33 -18.00
CA MET A 327 -12.51 -1.74 -16.81
C MET A 327 -12.63 -2.56 -15.53
N VAL A 328 -13.81 -3.15 -15.30
CA VAL A 328 -14.04 -4.04 -14.14
C VAL A 328 -13.14 -5.28 -14.24
N LEU A 329 -12.99 -5.84 -15.43
CA LEU A 329 -12.16 -7.02 -15.66
C LEU A 329 -10.66 -6.68 -15.64
N MET A 330 -10.27 -5.48 -16.07
CA MET A 330 -8.90 -4.94 -15.88
C MET A 330 -8.56 -4.82 -14.40
N THR A 331 -9.50 -4.33 -13.59
CA THR A 331 -9.35 -4.25 -12.13
C THR A 331 -9.15 -5.63 -11.51
N ARG A 332 -9.98 -6.62 -11.90
CA ARG A 332 -9.86 -8.01 -11.45
C ARG A 332 -8.51 -8.62 -11.85
N ALA A 333 -8.06 -8.42 -13.09
CA ALA A 333 -6.77 -8.93 -13.59
C ALA A 333 -5.58 -8.32 -12.83
N SER A 334 -5.60 -7.00 -12.63
CA SER A 334 -4.57 -6.29 -11.87
C SER A 334 -4.51 -6.75 -10.42
N THR A 335 -5.68 -6.91 -9.78
CA THR A 335 -5.80 -7.37 -8.39
C THR A 335 -5.25 -8.79 -8.23
N ALA A 336 -5.69 -9.73 -9.07
CA ALA A 336 -5.23 -11.11 -9.02
C ALA A 336 -3.70 -11.23 -9.21
N HIS A 337 -3.13 -10.43 -10.12
CA HIS A 337 -1.69 -10.40 -10.34
C HIS A 337 -0.92 -9.72 -9.18
N ALA A 338 -1.44 -8.62 -8.62
CA ALA A 338 -0.81 -7.96 -7.47
C ALA A 338 -0.77 -8.88 -6.24
N GLU A 339 -1.85 -9.63 -5.98
CA GLU A 339 -1.90 -10.63 -4.91
C GLU A 339 -0.91 -11.78 -5.13
N LEU A 340 -0.77 -12.27 -6.37
CA LEU A 340 0.26 -13.25 -6.73
C LEU A 340 1.67 -12.71 -6.43
N ILE A 341 2.00 -11.50 -6.89
CA ILE A 341 3.32 -10.90 -6.66
C ILE A 341 3.60 -10.70 -5.16
N LEU A 342 2.61 -10.27 -4.38
CA LEU A 342 2.75 -10.11 -2.93
C LEU A 342 3.05 -11.45 -2.26
N LEU A 343 2.31 -12.51 -2.63
CA LEU A 343 2.53 -13.84 -2.09
C LEU A 343 3.91 -14.38 -2.50
N GLU A 344 4.32 -14.22 -3.76
CA GLU A 344 5.65 -14.62 -4.24
C GLU A 344 6.77 -13.89 -3.50
N ALA A 345 6.64 -12.57 -3.30
CA ALA A 345 7.60 -11.78 -2.55
C ALA A 345 7.69 -12.23 -1.09
N PHE A 346 6.54 -12.51 -0.45
CA PHE A 346 6.50 -13.01 0.92
C PHE A 346 7.16 -14.39 1.02
N ILE A 347 6.80 -15.34 0.14
CA ILE A 347 7.41 -16.66 0.08
C ILE A 347 8.94 -16.57 -0.09
N ARG A 348 9.41 -15.69 -0.99
CA ARG A 348 10.85 -15.45 -1.21
C ARG A 348 11.53 -14.89 0.04
N GLY A 349 10.90 -13.92 0.69
CA GLY A 349 11.37 -13.36 1.96
C GLY A 349 11.46 -14.39 3.08
N VAL A 350 10.47 -15.27 3.22
CA VAL A 350 10.53 -16.38 4.19
C VAL A 350 11.66 -17.34 3.84
N LYS A 351 11.85 -17.67 2.56
CA LYS A 351 12.90 -18.58 2.10
C LYS A 351 14.30 -18.05 2.39
N SER A 352 14.52 -16.74 2.31
CA SER A 352 15.83 -16.11 2.59
C SER A 352 16.19 -16.06 4.07
N LEU A 353 15.23 -16.25 4.98
CA LEU A 353 15.52 -16.34 6.41
C LEU A 353 16.31 -17.62 6.75
N PRO A 354 17.23 -17.55 7.74
CA PRO A 354 17.92 -18.72 8.25
C PRO A 354 16.93 -19.71 8.89
N SER A 355 17.28 -20.99 8.91
CA SER A 355 16.47 -22.00 9.59
C SER A 355 16.42 -21.71 11.09
N GLY A 356 15.21 -21.59 11.64
CA GLY A 356 15.01 -21.21 13.04
C GLY A 356 13.55 -20.92 13.39
N PRO A 357 13.22 -20.68 14.67
CA PRO A 357 11.88 -20.33 15.12
C PRO A 357 11.25 -19.13 14.40
N GLU A 358 12.07 -18.17 13.97
CA GLU A 358 11.66 -16.97 13.24
C GLU A 358 11.11 -17.35 11.86
N LYS A 359 11.83 -18.21 11.12
CA LYS A 359 11.39 -18.72 9.82
C LYS A 359 10.09 -19.52 9.93
N HIS A 360 9.93 -20.33 10.98
CA HIS A 360 8.68 -21.05 11.23
C HIS A 360 7.50 -20.10 11.49
N SER A 361 7.70 -19.08 12.34
CA SER A 361 6.68 -18.08 12.63
C SER A 361 6.30 -17.29 11.37
N MET A 362 7.29 -16.89 10.57
CA MET A 362 7.06 -16.19 9.31
C MET A 362 6.38 -17.09 8.26
N THR A 363 6.68 -18.39 8.26
CA THR A 363 6.02 -19.37 7.40
C THR A 363 4.53 -19.46 7.74
N HIS A 364 4.17 -19.59 9.02
CA HIS A 364 2.76 -19.60 9.44
C HIS A 364 2.01 -18.31 9.05
N LEU A 365 2.67 -17.16 9.19
CA LEU A 365 2.09 -15.87 8.79
C LEU A 365 1.91 -15.78 7.26
N CYS A 366 2.87 -16.24 6.48
CA CYS A 366 2.78 -16.33 5.02
C CYS A 366 1.69 -17.31 4.57
N SER A 367 1.55 -18.46 5.24
CA SER A 367 0.46 -19.42 5.00
C SER A 367 -0.90 -18.78 5.28
N LEU A 368 -1.04 -18.06 6.40
CA LEU A 368 -2.27 -17.35 6.74
C LEU A 368 -2.60 -16.31 5.67
N PHE A 369 -1.61 -15.55 5.19
CA PHE A 369 -1.79 -14.56 4.13
C PHE A 369 -2.34 -15.19 2.84
N GLY A 370 -1.73 -16.28 2.36
CA GLY A 370 -2.19 -16.98 1.17
C GLY A 370 -3.61 -17.53 1.32
N ALA A 371 -3.91 -18.21 2.44
CA ALA A 371 -5.25 -18.73 2.70
C ALA A 371 -6.30 -17.60 2.83
N TRP A 372 -5.95 -16.50 3.50
CA TRP A 372 -6.81 -15.32 3.65
C TRP A 372 -7.15 -14.67 2.29
N LEU A 373 -6.15 -14.49 1.42
CA LEU A 373 -6.35 -14.00 0.06
C LEU A 373 -7.29 -14.91 -0.75
N ILE A 374 -7.14 -16.24 -0.64
CA ILE A 374 -8.06 -17.20 -1.27
C ILE A 374 -9.49 -16.97 -0.79
N THR A 375 -9.70 -16.82 0.53
CA THR A 375 -11.06 -16.62 1.06
C THR A 375 -11.70 -15.29 0.65
N ASN A 376 -10.92 -14.23 0.50
CA ASN A 376 -11.44 -12.92 0.06
C ASN A 376 -11.81 -12.88 -1.43
N SER A 377 -11.12 -13.68 -2.25
CA SER A 377 -11.34 -13.77 -3.69
C SER A 377 -11.92 -15.13 -4.11
N LEU A 378 -12.70 -15.76 -3.24
CA LEU A 378 -13.11 -17.16 -3.38
C LEU A 378 -13.83 -17.45 -4.70
N GLY A 379 -14.64 -16.50 -5.20
CA GLY A 379 -15.36 -16.64 -6.47
C GLY A 379 -14.43 -16.90 -7.65
N ASP A 380 -13.27 -16.22 -7.69
CA ASP A 380 -12.28 -16.40 -8.75
C ASP A 380 -11.60 -17.79 -8.66
N PHE A 381 -11.27 -18.24 -7.44
CA PHE A 381 -10.62 -19.54 -7.23
C PHE A 381 -11.55 -20.74 -7.44
N ARG A 382 -12.87 -20.54 -7.36
CA ARG A 382 -13.88 -21.55 -7.67
C ARG A 382 -14.26 -21.61 -9.14
N GLN A 383 -13.83 -20.65 -9.95
CA GLN A 383 -14.16 -20.62 -11.38
C GLN A 383 -13.61 -21.88 -12.09
N ASP A 384 -14.43 -22.44 -12.98
CA ASP A 384 -14.20 -23.73 -13.66
C ASP A 384 -13.90 -24.90 -12.69
N ASP A 385 -14.49 -24.82 -11.49
CA ASP A 385 -14.35 -25.79 -10.40
C ASP A 385 -12.90 -26.03 -9.96
N TYR A 386 -11.99 -25.06 -10.11
CA TYR A 386 -10.59 -25.25 -9.72
C TYR A 386 -10.47 -25.62 -8.23
N LEU A 387 -11.11 -24.84 -7.33
CA LEU A 387 -11.39 -25.26 -5.96
C LEU A 387 -12.79 -25.88 -5.85
N SER A 388 -12.85 -27.10 -5.34
CA SER A 388 -14.11 -27.75 -4.95
C SER A 388 -14.67 -27.15 -3.65
N SER A 389 -15.96 -27.36 -3.37
CA SER A 389 -16.57 -26.94 -2.10
C SER A 389 -15.85 -27.52 -0.88
N GLY A 390 -15.42 -28.79 -0.93
CA GLY A 390 -14.67 -29.40 0.16
C GLY A 390 -13.31 -28.73 0.38
N GLN A 391 -12.59 -28.39 -0.71
CA GLN A 391 -11.33 -27.65 -0.62
C GLN A 391 -11.51 -26.23 -0.07
N VAL A 392 -12.64 -25.58 -0.35
CA VAL A 392 -12.98 -24.29 0.28
C VAL A 392 -13.10 -24.43 1.80
N ASP A 393 -13.74 -25.49 2.27
CA ASP A 393 -13.86 -25.74 3.71
C ASP A 393 -12.49 -26.05 4.34
N LEU A 394 -11.61 -26.77 3.63
CA LEU A 394 -10.22 -26.98 4.04
C LEU A 394 -9.41 -25.67 4.15
N VAL A 395 -9.58 -24.71 3.23
CA VAL A 395 -8.93 -23.39 3.32
C VAL A 395 -9.41 -22.63 4.55
N ARG A 396 -10.73 -22.62 4.80
CA ARG A 396 -11.31 -21.95 5.97
C ARG A 396 -10.84 -22.59 7.27
N GLU A 397 -10.82 -23.92 7.32
CA GLU A 397 -10.28 -24.69 8.42
C GLU A 397 -8.80 -24.33 8.66
N ARG A 398 -8.00 -24.22 7.59
CA ARG A 398 -6.59 -23.86 7.70
C ARG A 398 -6.39 -22.50 8.34
N ILE A 399 -7.19 -21.49 7.96
CA ILE A 399 -7.15 -20.17 8.62
C ILE A 399 -7.38 -20.32 10.12
N VAL A 400 -8.45 -21.02 10.52
CA VAL A 400 -8.81 -21.20 11.94
C VAL A 400 -7.73 -21.95 12.71
N ARG A 401 -7.13 -23.00 12.12
CA ARG A 401 -6.01 -23.76 12.72
C ARG A 401 -4.74 -22.91 12.90
N LEU A 402 -4.48 -21.95 12.01
CA LEU A 402 -3.31 -21.06 12.10
C LEU A 402 -3.45 -19.97 13.17
N LEU A 403 -4.67 -19.53 13.50
CA LEU A 403 -4.88 -18.47 14.49
C LEU A 403 -4.22 -18.77 15.86
N PRO A 404 -4.48 -19.90 16.55
CA PRO A 404 -3.85 -20.18 17.84
C PRO A 404 -2.33 -20.39 17.74
N VAL A 405 -1.81 -20.78 16.57
CA VAL A 405 -0.38 -20.95 16.35
C VAL A 405 0.31 -19.57 16.25
N ILE A 406 -0.26 -18.67 15.45
CA ILE A 406 0.26 -17.31 15.26
C ILE A 406 0.10 -16.48 16.53
N ARG A 407 -1.00 -16.67 17.27
CA ARG A 407 -1.28 -16.01 18.56
C ARG A 407 -0.14 -16.12 19.58
N LYS A 408 0.61 -17.21 19.56
CA LYS A 408 1.77 -17.42 20.46
C LYS A 408 2.90 -16.43 20.21
N ASN A 409 3.08 -16.01 18.94
CA ASN A 409 4.19 -15.18 18.50
C ASN A 409 3.75 -13.83 17.93
N CYS A 410 2.45 -13.49 17.90
CA CYS A 410 1.99 -12.28 17.22
C CYS A 410 2.53 -10.98 17.83
N VAL A 411 2.71 -10.91 19.15
CA VAL A 411 3.36 -9.77 19.82
C VAL A 411 4.82 -9.66 19.36
N LEU A 412 5.56 -10.77 19.33
CA LEU A 412 6.96 -10.80 18.84
C LEU A 412 7.06 -10.46 17.35
N LEU A 413 6.10 -10.90 16.53
CA LEU A 413 6.02 -10.53 15.11
C LEU A 413 5.80 -9.03 14.95
N THR A 414 5.05 -8.38 15.84
CA THR A 414 4.92 -6.91 15.80
C THR A 414 6.12 -6.19 16.41
N ASP A 415 6.73 -6.73 17.46
CA ASP A 415 7.91 -6.16 18.10
C ASP A 415 9.17 -6.25 17.22
N ALA A 416 9.22 -7.22 16.30
CA ALA A 416 10.32 -7.36 15.34
C ALA A 416 10.45 -6.19 14.33
N TRP A 417 9.45 -5.30 14.26
CA TRP A 417 9.58 -4.03 13.56
C TRP A 417 10.43 -3.00 14.32
N ASP A 418 10.68 -3.26 15.61
CA ASP A 418 11.53 -2.47 16.49
C ASP A 418 11.12 -1.00 16.63
N PHE A 419 9.81 -0.74 16.60
CA PHE A 419 9.28 0.60 16.86
C PHE A 419 9.45 0.98 18.34
N SER A 420 10.09 2.12 18.57
CA SER A 420 10.10 2.77 19.87
C SER A 420 8.71 3.31 20.25
N ASP A 421 8.48 3.49 21.55
CA ASP A 421 7.26 4.17 22.06
C ASP A 421 7.13 5.59 21.49
N PHE A 422 8.24 6.25 21.16
CA PHE A 422 8.26 7.57 20.54
C PHE A 422 7.71 7.53 19.11
N GLU A 423 8.15 6.56 18.28
CA GLU A 423 7.69 6.42 16.90
C GLU A 423 6.22 5.98 16.82
N LEU A 424 5.80 5.04 17.68
CA LEU A 424 4.39 4.65 17.74
C LEU A 424 3.51 5.78 18.30
N ASN A 425 4.08 6.61 19.18
CA ASN A 425 3.41 7.73 19.87
C ASN A 425 2.03 7.35 20.41
N SER A 426 1.90 6.13 20.95
CA SER A 426 0.62 5.53 21.28
C SER A 426 0.56 5.11 22.75
N THR A 427 -0.42 5.66 23.47
CA THR A 427 -0.73 5.27 24.85
C THR A 427 -1.18 3.82 24.98
N ILE A 428 -1.80 3.26 23.93
CA ILE A 428 -2.30 1.88 23.93
C ILE A 428 -1.39 0.90 23.18
N GLY A 429 -0.36 1.40 22.50
CA GLY A 429 0.64 0.61 21.79
C GLY A 429 1.99 0.53 22.49
N ARG A 430 2.06 0.88 23.78
CA ARG A 430 3.31 0.89 24.56
C ARG A 430 3.97 -0.48 24.62
N TYR A 431 5.29 -0.51 24.53
CA TYR A 431 6.08 -1.73 24.63
C TYR A 431 5.86 -2.48 25.96
N ASP A 432 5.73 -1.75 27.07
CA ASP A 432 5.54 -2.33 28.41
C ASP A 432 4.12 -2.86 28.69
N GLY A 433 3.16 -2.58 27.82
CA GLY A 433 1.76 -2.96 27.99
C GLY A 433 0.99 -2.21 29.09
N ASP A 434 1.56 -1.19 29.75
CA ASP A 434 0.87 -0.41 30.80
C ASP A 434 -0.04 0.68 30.20
N ILE A 435 -1.04 0.22 29.44
CA ILE A 435 -1.89 1.07 28.60
C ILE A 435 -2.79 2.00 29.41
N TYR A 436 -3.29 1.57 30.58
CA TYR A 436 -4.28 2.34 31.35
C TYR A 436 -3.64 3.51 32.09
N ARG A 437 -2.47 3.32 32.71
CA ARG A 437 -1.75 4.44 33.35
C ARG A 437 -1.27 5.44 32.31
N ALA A 438 -0.85 4.97 31.14
CA ALA A 438 -0.48 5.84 30.03
C ALA A 438 -1.65 6.68 29.52
N LEU A 439 -2.84 6.10 29.37
CA LEU A 439 -4.06 6.82 29.01
C LEU A 439 -4.40 7.92 30.03
N VAL A 440 -4.38 7.60 31.33
CA VAL A 440 -4.66 8.58 32.39
C VAL A 440 -3.61 9.70 32.41
N LYS A 441 -2.32 9.33 32.32
CA LYS A 441 -1.22 10.31 32.28
C LYS A 441 -1.38 11.26 31.09
N ARG A 442 -1.70 10.73 29.92
CA ARG A 442 -1.88 11.55 28.71
C ARG A 442 -3.11 12.45 28.79
N ALA A 443 -4.20 11.98 29.40
CA ALA A 443 -5.40 12.79 29.61
C ALA A 443 -5.14 13.98 30.56
N ALA A 444 -4.22 13.83 31.52
CA ALA A 444 -3.85 14.91 32.42
C ALA A 444 -3.14 16.08 31.70
N ASP A 445 -2.52 15.85 30.55
CA ASP A 445 -1.86 16.89 29.75
C ASP A 445 -2.85 17.73 28.90
N GLU A 446 -4.11 17.31 28.81
CA GLU A 446 -5.13 17.98 27.98
C GLU A 446 -5.39 19.41 28.48
N PRO A 447 -5.29 20.45 27.62
CA PRO A 447 -5.54 21.83 28.01
C PRO A 447 -6.86 22.07 28.75
N LEU A 448 -7.93 21.35 28.39
CA LEU A 448 -9.23 21.45 29.08
C LEU A 448 -9.20 20.99 30.54
N ASN A 449 -8.24 20.14 30.92
CA ASN A 449 -8.10 19.63 32.29
C ASN A 449 -7.23 20.52 33.19
N LYS A 450 -6.71 21.64 32.68
CA LYS A 450 -5.95 22.63 33.49
C LYS A 450 -6.78 23.23 34.63
N THR A 451 -8.10 23.28 34.46
CA THR A 451 -9.05 23.80 35.44
C THR A 451 -10.20 22.82 35.63
N GLN A 452 -10.64 22.62 36.87
CA GLN A 452 -11.80 21.76 37.16
C GLN A 452 -13.13 22.38 36.70
N VAL A 453 -13.21 23.72 36.68
CA VAL A 453 -14.36 24.47 36.18
C VAL A 453 -14.00 25.07 34.83
N PRO A 454 -14.75 24.78 33.75
CA PRO A 454 -14.43 25.30 32.43
C PRO A 454 -14.65 26.82 32.37
N GLU A 455 -13.84 27.53 31.58
CA GLU A 455 -13.91 29.00 31.45
C GLU A 455 -15.31 29.50 31.04
N GLY A 456 -16.03 28.72 30.23
CA GLY A 456 -17.40 29.03 29.82
C GLY A 456 -18.47 28.89 30.91
N TYR A 457 -18.14 28.37 32.09
CA TYR A 457 -19.12 28.09 33.14
C TYR A 457 -19.86 29.35 33.60
N GLU A 458 -19.13 30.37 34.07
CA GLU A 458 -19.72 31.59 34.62
C GLU A 458 -20.55 32.35 33.59
N LYS A 459 -20.12 32.32 32.31
CA LYS A 459 -20.77 33.08 31.24
C LYS A 459 -21.98 32.37 30.63
N TYR A 460 -21.93 31.05 30.49
CA TYR A 460 -22.90 30.30 29.69
C TYR A 460 -23.66 29.23 30.47
N LEU A 461 -23.03 28.56 31.44
CA LEU A 461 -23.67 27.45 32.16
C LEU A 461 -24.37 27.93 33.42
N LYS A 462 -23.70 28.74 34.24
CA LYS A 462 -24.23 29.21 35.52
C LYS A 462 -25.54 30.02 35.36
N PRO A 463 -25.67 30.97 34.41
CA PRO A 463 -26.94 31.67 34.22
C PRO A 463 -28.07 30.74 33.78
N LEU A 464 -27.78 29.72 32.95
CA LEU A 464 -28.77 28.73 32.51
C LEU A 464 -29.21 27.81 33.65
N ILE A 465 -28.29 27.41 34.52
CA ILE A 465 -28.58 26.54 35.67
C ILE A 465 -29.35 27.31 36.75
N GLN A 466 -29.06 28.60 36.91
CA GLN A 466 -29.63 29.46 37.96
C GLN A 466 -30.81 30.30 37.48
N SER A 467 -31.29 30.18 36.23
CA SER A 467 -32.38 31.02 35.72
C SER A 467 -33.74 30.73 36.34
N ASP A 468 -33.91 29.58 37.00
CA ASP A 468 -35.12 29.17 37.74
C ASP A 468 -34.89 29.06 39.26
N LEU A 469 -33.76 29.57 39.77
CA LEU A 469 -33.50 29.84 41.19
C LEU A 469 -33.70 31.33 41.47
#